data_AF-A0A6P3XNV7-F1
#
_entry.id   AF-A0A6P3XNV7-F1
#
_cell.length_a   1.000
_cell.length_b   1.000
_cell.length_c   1.000
_cell.angle_alpha   90.00
_cell.angle_beta   90.00
_cell.angle_gamma   90.00
#
_symmetry.space_group_name_H-M   'P 1'
#
loop_
_entity.id
_entity.type
_entity.pdbx_description
1 polymer ?
#
loop_
_entity_poly.entity_id
_entity_poly.type
_entity_poly.pdbx_seq_one_letter_code
_entity_poly.pdbx_strand_id
1 'polypeptide(L)'
;MTEQTTENDVDGIADGDNGRRLDASENAGNHENFSPENEEFQEEYEEEKEIASDVDERVESSIWGQELGEYEGYEGRMYGERSMEDEEMEEGKSAPSSATITAAEKSEEEVRDVAGPDHVLAEIPAEVRINLSFTIILPAELLCLTTFTQEKVTPTYATKEPEQMEQIYRQTLLAYKLRLDDVNERKERAAADTRSYEDEVRATGDESARMFDELLDREREVATGLVYAKTGRKLTEKTVDTITRRQVSRRESLGRDRYECTMLQQRLEEINTRLRSLETLGEGMTTMDYEARHIAHLSYKDKLEEREREVEKLRQRIAEVVNEIAHYKEKEQCLAGNIGCEIHELNEYHERTVRIREDVNELYLILRDLRRARDEKRRDAGLLMAQPVLRETERTMKSMDALRNDIEIIKQEIQRHGPAYRGEKTASVMS
;
A
#
# COMPACT_ATOMS: atom_id res chain seq x y z
N MET A 1 86.23 -15.17 -13.08
CA MET A 1 85.80 -13.79 -12.75
C MET A 1 84.48 -13.96 -12.02
N THR A 2 84.47 -14.00 -10.69
CA THR A 2 84.56 -12.85 -9.77
C THR A 2 83.39 -11.89 -9.97
N GLU A 3 82.59 -11.48 -9.00
CA GLU A 3 82.38 -11.75 -7.55
C GLU A 3 81.41 -10.62 -7.09
N GLN A 4 81.12 -10.49 -5.78
CA GLN A 4 80.39 -9.36 -5.15
C GLN A 4 78.86 -9.37 -5.39
N THR A 5 77.95 -9.32 -4.41
CA THR A 5 77.94 -9.05 -2.94
C THR A 5 77.96 -7.57 -2.49
N THR A 6 76.76 -7.05 -2.22
CA THR A 6 76.38 -5.95 -1.30
C THR A 6 74.91 -6.25 -0.93
N GLU A 7 74.44 -6.43 0.30
CA GLU A 7 74.88 -5.96 1.63
C GLU A 7 74.70 -4.44 1.82
N ASN A 8 73.77 -4.05 2.70
CA ASN A 8 73.64 -2.74 3.35
C ASN A 8 72.44 -2.76 4.32
N ASP A 9 72.71 -2.84 5.63
CA ASP A 9 71.75 -2.58 6.70
C ASP A 9 71.64 -1.07 6.98
N VAL A 10 70.48 -0.62 7.52
CA VAL A 10 70.38 0.62 8.32
C VAL A 10 69.32 0.41 9.42
N ASP A 11 69.64 0.82 10.64
CA ASP A 11 68.83 0.66 11.86
C ASP A 11 67.51 1.46 11.92
N GLY A 12 66.62 1.02 12.83
CA GLY A 12 65.36 1.69 13.17
C GLY A 12 64.96 1.48 14.64
N ILE A 13 65.79 1.91 15.58
CA ILE A 13 65.58 1.75 17.03
C ILE A 13 64.40 2.62 17.53
N ALA A 14 63.53 2.05 18.36
CA ALA A 14 62.61 2.78 19.23
C ALA A 14 62.27 1.97 20.50
N ASP A 15 62.90 2.31 21.62
CA ASP A 15 62.60 1.72 22.94
C ASP A 15 61.25 2.20 23.50
N GLY A 16 60.62 1.36 24.33
CA GLY A 16 59.30 1.61 24.92
C GLY A 16 59.10 0.97 26.29
N ASP A 17 60.07 1.08 27.19
CA ASP A 17 60.00 0.55 28.56
C ASP A 17 58.90 1.24 29.39
N ASN A 18 58.15 0.45 30.16
CA ASN A 18 57.58 0.80 31.46
C ASN A 18 57.10 -0.47 32.19
N GLY A 19 58.02 -1.16 32.88
CA GLY A 19 57.71 -2.42 33.57
C GLY A 19 56.82 -2.33 34.82
N ARG A 20 56.28 -3.49 35.25
CA ARG A 20 55.73 -3.70 36.61
C ARG A 20 56.37 -4.89 37.32
N ARG A 21 57.44 -4.55 38.06
CA ARG A 21 57.82 -5.03 39.39
C ARG A 21 57.33 -6.43 39.81
N LEU A 22 58.28 -7.34 39.97
CA LEU A 22 58.16 -8.56 40.75
C LEU A 22 57.88 -8.24 42.23
N ASP A 23 57.07 -9.07 42.88
CA ASP A 23 57.20 -9.35 44.31
C ASP A 23 57.24 -10.88 44.48
N ALA A 24 58.22 -11.37 45.23
CA ALA A 24 58.39 -12.78 45.54
C ALA A 24 58.06 -13.03 47.01
N SER A 25 57.32 -14.12 47.30
CA SER A 25 57.08 -14.58 48.66
C SER A 25 57.54 -16.02 48.77
N GLU A 26 58.60 -16.23 49.55
CA GLU A 26 59.05 -17.57 49.92
C GLU A 26 58.10 -18.15 50.97
N ASN A 27 57.71 -19.42 50.83
CA ASN A 27 57.45 -20.23 52.01
C ASN A 27 57.72 -21.71 51.73
N ALA A 28 58.47 -22.36 52.62
CA ALA A 28 58.80 -23.77 52.53
C ALA A 28 58.14 -24.51 53.69
N GLY A 29 57.21 -25.41 53.39
CA GLY A 29 56.53 -26.27 54.35
C GLY A 29 56.64 -27.73 53.92
N ASN A 30 57.38 -28.53 54.68
CA ASN A 30 57.48 -29.96 54.42
C ASN A 30 56.24 -30.70 54.90
N HIS A 31 55.68 -31.58 54.08
CA HIS A 31 55.28 -32.89 54.56
C HIS A 31 55.30 -33.92 53.44
N GLU A 32 56.09 -34.98 53.61
CA GLU A 32 55.91 -36.23 52.87
C GLU A 32 54.91 -37.11 53.61
N ASN A 33 54.11 -37.87 52.86
CA ASN A 33 53.62 -39.20 53.22
C ASN A 33 53.08 -39.89 51.95
N PHE A 34 53.58 -41.10 51.68
CA PHE A 34 52.86 -42.12 50.91
C PHE A 34 51.81 -42.76 51.87
N SER A 35 50.68 -43.32 51.44
CA SER A 35 50.50 -44.32 50.38
C SER A 35 49.07 -44.27 49.79
N PRO A 36 48.75 -45.07 48.75
CA PRO A 36 47.53 -44.89 47.95
C PRO A 36 46.33 -45.71 48.45
N GLU A 37 45.14 -45.17 48.19
CA GLU A 37 43.87 -45.92 48.08
C GLU A 37 43.24 -45.59 46.71
N ASN A 38 42.42 -46.51 46.19
CA ASN A 38 41.64 -46.30 44.96
C ASN A 38 40.22 -45.78 45.32
N GLU A 39 39.33 -45.69 44.34
CA GLU A 39 37.88 -45.45 44.51
C GLU A 39 37.44 -43.98 44.72
N GLU A 40 37.91 -43.06 43.87
CA GLU A 40 37.40 -41.67 43.81
C GLU A 40 37.40 -41.09 42.38
N PHE A 41 36.99 -41.89 41.38
CA PHE A 41 37.00 -41.49 39.95
C PHE A 41 35.76 -41.96 39.18
N GLN A 42 34.59 -41.92 39.82
CA GLN A 42 33.35 -42.43 39.22
C GLN A 42 32.06 -41.64 39.55
N GLU A 43 32.09 -40.65 40.44
CA GLU A 43 30.91 -39.85 40.80
C GLU A 43 30.79 -38.53 40.00
N GLU A 44 31.90 -37.96 39.52
CA GLU A 44 31.96 -36.70 38.74
C GLU A 44 31.37 -36.80 37.31
N TYR A 45 30.75 -37.94 36.95
CA TYR A 45 30.15 -38.19 35.63
C TYR A 45 28.62 -38.37 35.65
N GLU A 46 27.95 -38.31 36.81
CA GLU A 46 26.48 -38.37 36.90
C GLU A 46 25.83 -37.01 37.22
N GLU A 47 26.47 -36.10 37.97
CA GLU A 47 25.90 -34.75 38.24
C GLU A 47 25.71 -33.89 36.98
N GLU A 48 26.59 -33.99 35.96
CA GLU A 48 26.40 -33.25 34.69
C GLU A 48 25.21 -33.75 33.86
N LYS A 49 24.55 -34.86 34.22
CA LYS A 49 23.36 -35.36 33.52
C LYS A 49 22.04 -34.86 34.07
N GLU A 50 21.88 -34.74 35.39
CA GLU A 50 20.60 -34.26 35.97
C GLU A 50 20.35 -32.78 35.64
N ILE A 51 21.42 -31.97 35.63
CA ILE A 51 21.36 -30.54 35.27
C ILE A 51 20.91 -30.33 33.81
N ALA A 52 21.12 -31.32 32.93
CA ALA A 52 20.70 -31.24 31.53
C ALA A 52 19.21 -31.57 31.32
N SER A 53 18.60 -32.43 32.14
CA SER A 53 17.16 -32.76 32.02
C SER A 53 16.24 -31.69 32.61
N ASP A 54 16.64 -31.06 33.72
CA ASP A 54 15.82 -30.09 34.47
C ASP A 54 15.58 -28.75 33.73
N VAL A 55 16.28 -28.52 32.62
CA VAL A 55 16.16 -27.28 31.83
C VAL A 55 15.08 -27.40 30.75
N ASP A 56 14.99 -28.52 30.03
CA ASP A 56 14.05 -28.68 28.92
C ASP A 56 12.58 -28.81 29.40
N GLU A 57 12.33 -29.58 30.47
CA GLU A 57 10.95 -29.79 30.98
C GLU A 57 10.30 -28.49 31.51
N ARG A 58 11.13 -27.50 31.83
CA ARG A 58 10.70 -26.18 32.34
C ARG A 58 10.28 -25.20 31.24
N VAL A 59 10.71 -25.41 29.99
CA VAL A 59 10.37 -24.52 28.87
C VAL A 59 9.01 -24.88 28.27
N GLU A 60 8.71 -26.18 28.04
CA GLU A 60 7.40 -26.60 27.49
C GLU A 60 6.23 -26.23 28.41
N SER A 61 6.45 -26.28 29.74
CA SER A 61 5.48 -25.90 30.76
C SER A 61 5.04 -24.43 30.72
N SER A 62 5.75 -23.57 29.98
CA SER A 62 5.54 -22.10 29.98
C SER A 62 4.67 -21.57 28.83
N ILE A 63 4.23 -22.42 27.89
CA ILE A 63 3.58 -21.97 26.63
C ILE A 63 2.05 -22.20 26.58
N TRP A 64 1.50 -23.05 27.45
CA TRP A 64 0.07 -23.42 27.46
C TRP A 64 -0.64 -23.16 28.80
N GLY A 65 -0.15 -22.19 29.58
CA GLY A 65 -0.57 -21.97 30.98
C GLY A 65 -1.00 -20.55 31.32
N GLN A 66 -1.99 -19.98 30.61
CA GLN A 66 -2.72 -18.82 31.15
C GLN A 66 -4.20 -18.83 30.77
N GLU A 67 -5.05 -18.82 31.80
CA GLU A 67 -6.46 -19.21 31.72
C GLU A 67 -7.39 -18.11 31.21
N LEU A 68 -8.57 -18.57 30.78
CA LEU A 68 -9.81 -17.81 30.73
C LEU A 68 -10.04 -17.06 32.06
N GLY A 69 -9.85 -15.74 32.04
CA GLY A 69 -10.27 -14.85 33.12
C GLY A 69 -11.69 -14.35 32.89
N GLU A 70 -12.61 -14.70 33.78
CA GLU A 70 -13.99 -14.19 33.76
C GLU A 70 -14.02 -12.68 34.06
N TYR A 71 -14.93 -11.95 33.41
CA TYR A 71 -15.30 -10.60 33.87
C TYR A 71 -16.80 -10.36 33.73
N GLU A 72 -17.52 -10.51 34.84
CA GLU A 72 -18.94 -10.18 34.93
C GLU A 72 -19.21 -8.68 34.87
N GLY A 73 -20.41 -8.34 34.42
CA GLY A 73 -21.26 -7.31 35.04
C GLY A 73 -20.69 -5.92 35.29
N TYR A 74 -21.02 -4.98 34.41
CA TYR A 74 -21.25 -3.59 34.82
C TYR A 74 -22.58 -3.05 34.27
N GLU A 75 -23.53 -2.76 35.17
CA GLU A 75 -24.77 -2.05 34.83
C GLU A 75 -24.49 -0.57 34.56
N GLY A 76 -24.57 -0.15 33.30
CA GLY A 76 -24.52 1.27 32.88
C GLY A 76 -25.92 1.83 32.64
N ARG A 77 -26.39 2.74 33.50
CA ARG A 77 -27.80 3.20 33.50
C ARG A 77 -28.17 4.14 32.36
N MET A 78 -29.40 3.97 31.89
CA MET A 78 -30.21 4.98 31.20
C MET A 78 -30.14 6.37 31.84
N TYR A 79 -29.70 7.37 31.06
CA TYR A 79 -30.21 8.75 30.97
C TYR A 79 -29.56 9.37 29.71
N GLY A 80 -30.21 10.22 28.92
CA GLY A 80 -31.59 10.67 28.92
C GLY A 80 -31.79 11.66 27.76
N GLU A 81 -33.02 11.86 27.29
CA GLU A 81 -33.30 12.81 26.20
C GLU A 81 -33.00 14.25 26.62
N ARG A 82 -32.32 15.00 25.75
CA ARG A 82 -32.54 16.46 25.69
C ARG A 82 -32.27 17.04 24.32
N SER A 83 -33.29 17.71 23.78
CA SER A 83 -33.15 18.66 22.70
C SER A 83 -32.40 19.91 23.18
N MET A 84 -31.65 20.50 22.25
CA MET A 84 -31.43 21.95 22.21
C MET A 84 -31.61 22.37 20.75
N GLU A 85 -32.44 23.40 20.57
CA GLU A 85 -32.50 24.23 19.37
C GLU A 85 -31.36 25.28 19.48
N ASP A 86 -31.45 26.36 18.70
CA ASP A 86 -30.50 27.49 18.56
C ASP A 86 -29.39 27.28 17.50
N GLU A 87 -29.02 28.28 16.70
CA GLU A 87 -29.78 29.39 16.07
C GLU A 87 -28.91 29.95 14.91
N GLU A 88 -29.39 30.93 14.15
CA GLU A 88 -28.64 31.53 13.03
C GLU A 88 -27.61 32.59 13.50
N MET A 89 -26.47 32.75 12.80
CA MET A 89 -26.06 34.05 12.21
C MET A 89 -24.65 34.06 11.56
N GLU A 90 -24.55 34.85 10.48
CA GLU A 90 -23.41 35.72 10.06
C GLU A 90 -21.97 35.17 9.92
N GLU A 91 -21.03 35.86 9.23
CA GLU A 91 -21.08 36.63 7.98
C GLU A 91 -19.64 36.58 7.39
N GLY A 92 -19.45 36.85 6.10
CA GLY A 92 -18.16 36.72 5.43
C GLY A 92 -17.08 37.72 5.88
N LYS A 93 -15.82 37.31 5.75
CA LYS A 93 -14.64 38.20 5.67
C LYS A 93 -13.61 37.66 4.68
N SER A 94 -12.87 38.56 4.05
CA SER A 94 -12.29 38.33 2.73
C SER A 94 -10.76 38.47 2.66
N ALA A 95 -10.11 37.43 2.13
CA ALA A 95 -8.81 37.48 1.44
C ALA A 95 -7.61 37.94 2.32
N PRO A 96 -6.36 38.08 1.78
CA PRO A 96 -5.85 37.70 0.45
C PRO A 96 -4.52 36.89 0.45
N SER A 97 -4.10 36.44 -0.74
CA SER A 97 -2.69 36.19 -1.17
C SER A 97 -1.85 35.10 -0.45
N SER A 98 -0.76 34.55 -1.01
CA SER A 98 -0.34 34.27 -2.40
C SER A 98 0.98 33.47 -2.42
N ALA A 99 1.19 32.60 -3.43
CA ALA A 99 2.48 31.92 -3.75
C ALA A 99 2.93 30.87 -2.68
N THR A 100 3.82 29.87 -2.89
CA THR A 100 4.66 29.35 -4.02
C THR A 100 5.14 27.91 -3.63
N ILE A 101 5.76 27.00 -4.43
CA ILE A 101 6.22 26.86 -5.84
C ILE A 101 6.13 25.35 -6.23
N THR A 102 6.06 25.00 -7.54
CA THR A 102 6.46 23.70 -8.16
C THR A 102 5.70 22.41 -7.72
N ALA A 103 5.69 21.27 -8.44
CA ALA A 103 6.52 20.79 -9.57
C ALA A 103 5.74 19.83 -10.51
N ALA A 104 6.32 19.57 -11.71
CA ALA A 104 6.13 18.38 -12.56
C ALA A 104 4.69 18.01 -13.05
N GLU A 105 4.48 17.21 -14.10
CA GLU A 105 5.23 16.95 -15.34
C GLU A 105 4.18 16.61 -16.43
N LYS A 106 4.49 16.81 -17.72
CA LYS A 106 3.57 16.41 -18.80
C LYS A 106 3.93 15.02 -19.30
N SER A 107 2.99 14.08 -19.20
CA SER A 107 3.04 12.80 -19.89
C SER A 107 2.95 13.01 -21.40
N GLU A 108 3.88 12.44 -22.16
CA GLU A 108 3.73 12.27 -23.61
C GLU A 108 2.87 11.02 -23.92
N GLU A 109 2.34 11.00 -25.13
CA GLU A 109 1.36 10.03 -25.63
C GLU A 109 1.99 9.27 -26.81
N GLU A 110 2.20 7.96 -26.69
CA GLU A 110 2.35 7.10 -27.89
C GLU A 110 1.59 5.78 -27.74
N VAL A 111 0.86 5.43 -28.79
CA VAL A 111 0.05 4.21 -28.91
C VAL A 111 0.92 3.07 -29.45
N ARG A 112 0.68 1.84 -28.98
CA ARG A 112 0.97 0.64 -29.77
C ARG A 112 0.10 -0.55 -29.36
N ASP A 113 -0.56 -1.16 -30.35
CA ASP A 113 -1.36 -2.37 -30.18
C ASP A 113 -0.53 -3.57 -29.77
N VAL A 114 -1.12 -4.46 -28.96
CA VAL A 114 -0.62 -5.82 -28.74
C VAL A 114 -1.77 -6.80 -29.00
N ALA A 115 -1.68 -7.52 -30.12
CA ALA A 115 -2.51 -8.69 -30.33
C ALA A 115 -2.06 -9.84 -29.41
N GLY A 116 -3.01 -10.57 -28.81
CA GLY A 116 -2.70 -11.68 -27.92
C GLY A 116 -2.30 -12.97 -28.65
N PRO A 117 -2.04 -14.03 -27.88
CA PRO A 117 -2.56 -15.34 -28.27
C PRO A 117 -3.39 -15.99 -27.14
N ASP A 118 -4.42 -16.75 -27.54
CA ASP A 118 -5.25 -17.55 -26.62
C ASP A 118 -4.46 -18.71 -26.00
N HIS A 119 -4.29 -18.71 -24.68
CA HIS A 119 -3.85 -19.89 -23.92
C HIS A 119 -4.89 -20.20 -22.84
N VAL A 120 -5.77 -21.15 -23.15
CA VAL A 120 -6.80 -21.67 -22.23
C VAL A 120 -6.12 -22.35 -21.04
N LEU A 121 -6.45 -21.89 -19.83
CA LEU A 121 -6.05 -22.58 -18.60
C LEU A 121 -6.82 -23.90 -18.50
N ALA A 122 -6.09 -25.02 -18.55
CA ALA A 122 -6.64 -26.33 -18.21
C ALA A 122 -6.70 -26.48 -16.69
N GLU A 123 -7.88 -26.73 -16.15
CA GLU A 123 -8.08 -26.99 -14.72
C GLU A 123 -7.36 -28.28 -14.31
N ILE A 124 -6.58 -28.23 -13.22
CA ILE A 124 -5.95 -29.41 -12.62
C ILE A 124 -6.86 -29.91 -11.49
N PRO A 125 -7.42 -31.14 -11.55
CA PRO A 125 -8.28 -31.67 -10.50
C PRO A 125 -7.55 -31.83 -9.16
N ALA A 126 -8.16 -31.34 -8.08
CA ALA A 126 -7.59 -31.31 -6.74
C ALA A 126 -7.67 -32.68 -6.02
N GLU A 127 -7.08 -33.73 -6.60
CA GLU A 127 -7.33 -35.11 -6.14
C GLU A 127 -6.09 -36.05 -6.15
N VAL A 128 -4.90 -35.52 -5.84
CA VAL A 128 -3.71 -36.35 -5.51
C VAL A 128 -3.32 -36.15 -4.05
N ARG A 129 -3.47 -37.21 -3.25
CA ARG A 129 -3.16 -37.23 -1.82
C ARG A 129 -1.68 -36.99 -1.54
N ILE A 130 -1.36 -36.00 -0.70
CA ILE A 130 -0.03 -35.88 -0.08
C ILE A 130 0.08 -36.95 1.02
N ASN A 131 0.54 -38.14 0.62
CA ASN A 131 0.95 -39.24 1.51
C ASN A 131 2.29 -39.77 1.01
N LEU A 132 3.34 -38.97 1.18
CA LEU A 132 4.73 -39.33 0.86
C LEU A 132 5.71 -38.67 1.85
N SER A 133 5.39 -38.79 3.14
CA SER A 133 6.44 -38.87 4.16
C SER A 133 7.33 -40.08 3.86
N PHE A 134 8.62 -39.98 4.18
CA PHE A 134 9.66 -40.95 3.79
C PHE A 134 9.85 -41.13 2.28
N THR A 135 10.50 -40.16 1.65
CA THR A 135 11.50 -40.47 0.61
C THR A 135 12.88 -40.13 1.16
N ILE A 136 13.69 -41.15 1.42
CA ILE A 136 15.09 -40.99 1.83
C ILE A 136 15.86 -40.33 0.67
N ILE A 137 16.83 -39.48 0.98
CA ILE A 137 17.73 -38.89 -0.02
C ILE A 137 18.56 -40.01 -0.66
N LEU A 138 18.08 -40.50 -1.80
CA LEU A 138 18.81 -41.47 -2.63
C LEU A 138 19.96 -40.73 -3.34
N PRO A 139 21.20 -41.26 -3.33
CA PRO A 139 22.31 -40.65 -4.05
C PRO A 139 22.01 -40.61 -5.55
N ALA A 140 22.53 -39.59 -6.24
CA ALA A 140 22.20 -39.31 -7.64
C ALA A 140 22.41 -40.50 -8.60
N GLU A 141 23.36 -41.39 -8.30
CA GLU A 141 23.60 -42.64 -9.03
C GLU A 141 22.36 -43.55 -9.11
N LEU A 142 21.58 -43.63 -8.02
CA LEU A 142 20.33 -44.38 -7.96
C LEU A 142 19.20 -43.68 -8.73
N LEU A 143 19.22 -42.34 -8.82
CA LEU A 143 18.29 -41.59 -9.65
C LEU A 143 18.58 -41.81 -11.14
N CYS A 144 19.86 -41.83 -11.54
CA CYS A 144 20.24 -42.19 -12.92
C CYS A 144 19.83 -43.62 -13.29
N LEU A 145 19.92 -44.57 -12.36
CA LEU A 145 19.45 -45.95 -12.58
C LEU A 145 17.92 -46.06 -12.69
N THR A 146 17.15 -45.27 -11.94
CA THR A 146 15.68 -45.26 -12.08
C THR A 146 15.22 -44.55 -13.34
N THR A 147 15.86 -43.46 -13.79
CA THR A 147 15.54 -42.86 -15.09
C THR A 147 15.84 -43.82 -16.25
N PHE A 148 16.97 -44.53 -16.22
CA PHE A 148 17.36 -45.49 -17.26
C PHE A 148 16.51 -46.77 -17.30
N THR A 149 15.72 -47.03 -16.25
CA THR A 149 14.79 -48.18 -16.17
C THR A 149 13.31 -47.79 -16.31
N GLN A 150 12.98 -46.51 -16.12
CA GLN A 150 11.65 -45.96 -16.44
C GLN A 150 11.54 -45.41 -17.87
N GLU A 151 12.65 -45.15 -18.57
CA GLU A 151 12.67 -45.18 -20.04
C GLU A 151 12.44 -46.61 -20.56
N LYS A 152 11.20 -47.08 -20.41
CA LYS A 152 10.64 -48.07 -21.33
C LYS A 152 10.65 -47.45 -22.71
N VAL A 153 11.68 -47.75 -23.49
CA VAL A 153 11.79 -47.39 -24.90
C VAL A 153 10.55 -47.89 -25.64
N THR A 154 9.56 -47.02 -25.80
CA THR A 154 8.42 -47.25 -26.68
C THR A 154 8.98 -47.25 -28.11
N PRO A 155 8.84 -48.34 -28.87
CA PRO A 155 9.55 -48.47 -30.14
C PRO A 155 8.86 -47.65 -31.24
N THR A 156 9.08 -46.33 -31.24
CA THR A 156 8.72 -45.38 -32.31
C THR A 156 9.58 -45.54 -33.57
N TYR A 157 10.05 -46.77 -33.83
CA TYR A 157 10.90 -47.17 -34.94
C TYR A 157 10.33 -48.37 -35.70
N ALA A 158 9.02 -48.39 -35.92
CA ALA A 158 8.32 -49.42 -36.71
C ALA A 158 8.59 -49.37 -38.23
N THR A 159 9.57 -48.57 -38.69
CA THR A 159 9.83 -48.26 -40.11
C THR A 159 11.34 -48.18 -40.46
N LYS A 160 12.23 -48.65 -39.59
CA LYS A 160 13.68 -48.77 -39.89
C LYS A 160 14.03 -50.20 -40.27
N GLU A 161 14.86 -50.36 -41.29
CA GLU A 161 15.46 -51.65 -41.68
C GLU A 161 16.14 -52.33 -40.47
N PRO A 162 16.08 -53.67 -40.33
CA PRO A 162 16.66 -54.36 -39.17
C PRO A 162 18.16 -54.09 -39.02
N GLU A 163 18.89 -53.94 -40.14
CA GLU A 163 20.30 -53.56 -40.16
C GLU A 163 20.58 -52.19 -39.53
N GLN A 164 19.67 -51.22 -39.68
CA GLN A 164 19.80 -49.89 -39.05
C GLN A 164 19.59 -49.97 -37.54
N MET A 165 18.68 -50.83 -37.09
CA MET A 165 18.50 -51.09 -35.65
C MET A 165 19.75 -51.79 -35.08
N GLU A 166 20.32 -52.78 -35.77
CA GLU A 166 21.59 -53.39 -35.36
C GLU A 166 22.74 -52.37 -35.31
N GLN A 167 22.82 -51.43 -36.27
CA GLN A 167 23.83 -50.37 -36.26
C GLN A 167 23.67 -49.45 -35.05
N ILE A 168 22.44 -49.06 -34.70
CA ILE A 168 22.15 -48.26 -33.50
C ILE A 168 22.55 -49.03 -32.23
N TYR A 169 22.19 -50.31 -32.11
CA TYR A 169 22.59 -51.14 -30.97
C TYR A 169 24.11 -51.34 -30.88
N ARG A 170 24.81 -51.48 -32.01
CA ARG A 170 26.29 -51.53 -32.03
C ARG A 170 26.89 -50.20 -31.57
N GLN A 171 26.33 -49.06 -32.00
CA GLN A 171 26.77 -47.73 -31.56
C GLN A 171 26.54 -47.48 -30.07
N THR A 172 25.36 -47.83 -29.52
CA THR A 172 25.10 -47.67 -28.08
C THR A 172 25.95 -48.61 -27.22
N LEU A 173 26.20 -49.84 -27.66
CA LEU A 173 27.13 -50.75 -26.98
C LEU A 173 28.59 -50.26 -27.02
N LEU A 174 29.03 -49.62 -28.11
CA LEU A 174 30.35 -48.99 -28.19
C LEU A 174 30.44 -47.77 -27.27
N ALA A 175 29.41 -46.92 -27.23
CA ALA A 175 29.35 -45.76 -26.32
C ALA A 175 29.30 -46.19 -24.84
N TYR A 176 28.61 -47.29 -24.52
CA TYR A 176 28.60 -47.85 -23.17
C TYR A 176 29.97 -48.40 -22.76
N LYS A 177 30.66 -49.13 -23.66
CA LYS A 177 32.04 -49.59 -23.43
C LYS A 177 32.97 -48.42 -23.17
N LEU A 178 32.96 -47.41 -24.03
CA LEU A 178 33.80 -46.21 -23.87
C LEU A 178 33.57 -45.51 -22.51
N ARG A 179 32.31 -45.43 -22.05
CA ARG A 179 31.98 -44.92 -20.70
C ARG A 179 32.48 -45.83 -19.58
N LEU A 180 32.40 -47.14 -19.74
CA LEU A 180 32.90 -48.10 -18.75
C LEU A 180 34.42 -48.05 -18.64
N ASP A 181 35.11 -47.97 -19.77
CA ASP A 181 36.56 -47.86 -19.86
C ASP A 181 37.04 -46.52 -19.23
N ASP A 182 36.39 -45.40 -19.56
CA ASP A 182 36.64 -44.07 -18.96
C ASP A 182 36.31 -44.01 -17.44
N VAL A 183 35.31 -44.77 -16.96
CA VAL A 183 35.05 -44.93 -15.52
C VAL A 183 36.10 -45.80 -14.85
N ASN A 184 36.58 -46.86 -15.50
CA ASN A 184 37.65 -47.71 -14.98
C ASN A 184 38.98 -46.96 -14.93
N GLU A 185 39.34 -46.22 -15.97
CA GLU A 185 40.56 -45.40 -16.00
C GLU A 185 40.53 -44.30 -14.93
N ARG A 186 39.36 -43.69 -14.65
CA ARG A 186 39.20 -42.79 -13.48
C ARG A 186 39.43 -43.50 -12.15
N LYS A 187 38.94 -44.72 -11.98
CA LYS A 187 39.15 -45.53 -10.76
C LYS A 187 40.59 -45.96 -10.59
N GLU A 188 41.26 -46.35 -11.67
CA GLU A 188 42.67 -46.74 -11.68
C GLU A 188 43.58 -45.54 -11.38
N ARG A 189 43.31 -44.36 -11.97
CA ARG A 189 43.99 -43.11 -11.63
C ARG A 189 43.78 -42.74 -10.16
N ALA A 190 42.53 -42.66 -9.69
CA ALA A 190 42.26 -42.36 -8.27
C ALA A 190 42.90 -43.38 -7.30
N ALA A 191 42.94 -44.66 -7.65
CA ALA A 191 43.60 -45.69 -6.83
C ALA A 191 45.14 -45.60 -6.87
N ALA A 192 45.73 -45.08 -7.94
CA ALA A 192 47.15 -44.75 -8.00
C ALA A 192 47.47 -43.49 -7.18
N ASP A 193 46.65 -42.45 -7.30
CA ASP A 193 46.77 -41.20 -6.55
C ASP A 193 46.69 -41.46 -5.04
N THR A 194 45.67 -42.20 -4.58
CA THR A 194 45.54 -42.60 -3.16
C THR A 194 46.76 -43.36 -2.65
N ARG A 195 47.34 -44.27 -3.45
CA ARG A 195 48.57 -44.99 -3.06
C ARG A 195 49.78 -44.05 -2.97
N SER A 196 49.90 -43.07 -3.87
CA SER A 196 50.97 -42.05 -3.78
C SER A 196 50.86 -41.29 -2.46
N TYR A 197 49.65 -40.82 -2.11
CA TYR A 197 49.42 -40.15 -0.83
C TYR A 197 49.65 -41.06 0.38
N GLU A 198 49.23 -42.33 0.33
CA GLU A 198 49.50 -43.32 1.40
C GLU A 198 51.01 -43.58 1.59
N ASP A 199 51.78 -43.63 0.51
CA ASP A 199 53.24 -43.83 0.56
C ASP A 199 53.99 -42.55 1.00
N GLU A 200 53.56 -41.36 0.56
CA GLU A 200 54.08 -40.07 1.02
C GLU A 200 53.79 -39.80 2.51
N VAL A 201 52.57 -40.07 2.97
CA VAL A 201 52.19 -39.99 4.39
C VAL A 201 52.99 -41.00 5.23
N ARG A 202 53.27 -42.20 4.70
CA ARG A 202 54.11 -43.17 5.40
C ARG A 202 55.58 -42.73 5.47
N ALA A 203 56.13 -42.19 4.38
CA ALA A 203 57.51 -41.69 4.35
C ALA A 203 57.72 -40.52 5.34
N THR A 204 56.85 -39.52 5.29
CA THR A 204 56.89 -38.37 6.23
C THR A 204 56.61 -38.78 7.68
N GLY A 205 55.79 -39.81 7.90
CA GLY A 205 55.59 -40.45 9.21
C GLY A 205 56.84 -41.14 9.75
N ASP A 206 57.52 -41.96 8.92
CA ASP A 206 58.78 -42.63 9.25
C ASP A 206 59.90 -41.63 9.55
N GLU A 207 60.02 -40.55 8.77
CA GLU A 207 60.96 -39.46 9.02
C GLU A 207 60.64 -38.75 10.34
N SER A 208 59.35 -38.47 10.60
CA SER A 208 58.87 -37.89 11.85
C SER A 208 59.00 -38.81 13.07
N ALA A 209 59.16 -40.12 12.87
CA ALA A 209 59.53 -41.07 13.93
C ALA A 209 61.03 -40.97 14.21
N ARG A 210 61.88 -41.18 13.19
CA ARG A 210 63.36 -41.15 13.29
C ARG A 210 63.89 -39.86 13.93
N MET A 211 63.39 -38.70 13.48
CA MET A 211 63.78 -37.38 14.00
C MET A 211 63.44 -37.18 15.49
N PHE A 212 62.46 -37.93 16.02
CA PHE A 212 62.07 -37.89 17.42
C PHE A 212 62.81 -38.94 18.25
N ASP A 213 63.08 -40.12 17.69
CA ASP A 213 63.93 -41.12 18.36
C ASP A 213 65.37 -40.58 18.53
N GLU A 214 65.92 -39.91 17.52
CA GLU A 214 67.18 -39.15 17.63
C GLU A 214 67.13 -38.08 18.73
N LEU A 215 65.98 -37.44 18.93
CA LEU A 215 65.81 -36.42 19.98
C LEU A 215 65.74 -37.07 21.36
N LEU A 216 65.03 -38.19 21.51
CA LEU A 216 64.96 -38.96 22.75
C LEU A 216 66.32 -39.55 23.15
N ASP A 217 67.11 -40.04 22.19
CA ASP A 217 68.45 -40.54 22.48
C ASP A 217 69.42 -39.43 22.87
N ARG A 218 69.38 -38.26 22.21
CA ARG A 218 70.11 -37.06 22.68
C ARG A 218 69.64 -36.60 24.05
N GLU A 219 68.34 -36.65 24.35
CA GLU A 219 67.81 -36.32 25.68
C GLU A 219 68.30 -37.33 26.74
N ARG A 220 68.37 -38.63 26.41
CA ARG A 220 68.97 -39.66 27.28
C ARG A 220 70.45 -39.39 27.55
N GLU A 221 71.24 -39.18 26.51
CA GLU A 221 72.68 -38.85 26.63
C GLU A 221 72.89 -37.63 27.53
N VAL A 222 72.19 -36.52 27.27
CA VAL A 222 72.35 -35.28 28.05
C VAL A 222 71.79 -35.40 29.47
N ALA A 223 70.70 -36.13 29.69
CA ALA A 223 70.10 -36.29 31.02
C ALA A 223 70.86 -37.25 31.94
N THR A 224 71.60 -38.21 31.40
CA THR A 224 72.37 -39.19 32.19
C THR A 224 73.57 -38.55 32.89
N GLY A 225 73.32 -38.06 34.10
CA GLY A 225 74.33 -37.43 34.97
C GLY A 225 73.98 -36.03 35.45
N LEU A 226 72.92 -35.40 34.91
CA LEU A 226 72.37 -34.16 35.44
C LEU A 226 71.95 -34.33 36.90
N VAL A 227 72.02 -33.24 37.67
CA VAL A 227 71.66 -33.21 39.09
C VAL A 227 70.30 -32.53 39.27
N TYR A 228 69.41 -33.18 40.01
CA TYR A 228 68.07 -32.67 40.28
C TYR A 228 68.14 -31.47 41.24
N ALA A 229 67.85 -30.27 40.73
CA ALA A 229 68.10 -29.00 41.44
C ALA A 229 67.45 -28.91 42.83
N LYS A 230 66.28 -29.53 43.03
CA LYS A 230 65.57 -29.55 44.33
C LYS A 230 66.10 -30.58 45.34
N THR A 231 66.97 -31.51 44.94
CA THR A 231 67.30 -32.70 45.75
C THR A 231 68.80 -33.05 45.78
N GLY A 232 69.62 -32.42 44.93
CA GLY A 232 71.07 -32.64 44.87
C GLY A 232 71.51 -34.04 44.39
N ARG A 233 70.56 -34.92 44.05
CA ARG A 233 70.82 -36.27 43.53
C ARG A 233 70.93 -36.26 42.02
N LYS A 234 71.81 -37.08 41.45
CA LYS A 234 71.85 -37.30 40.00
C LYS A 234 70.54 -37.94 39.53
N LEU A 235 70.07 -37.58 38.33
CA LEU A 235 69.06 -38.39 37.64
C LEU A 235 69.64 -39.79 37.44
N THR A 236 68.81 -40.79 37.74
CA THR A 236 69.11 -42.17 37.37
C THR A 236 68.59 -42.44 35.97
N GLU A 237 69.23 -43.34 35.24
CA GLU A 237 68.79 -43.85 33.93
C GLU A 237 67.29 -44.23 33.97
N LYS A 238 66.87 -44.98 35.00
CA LYS A 238 65.47 -45.35 35.24
C LYS A 238 64.49 -44.17 35.36
N THR A 239 64.94 -43.03 35.91
CA THR A 239 64.11 -41.81 35.97
C THR A 239 64.05 -41.05 34.64
N VAL A 240 65.07 -41.17 33.79
CA VAL A 240 65.04 -40.68 32.40
C VAL A 240 64.12 -41.56 31.55
N ASP A 241 64.17 -42.89 31.72
CA ASP A 241 63.25 -43.84 31.07
C ASP A 241 61.78 -43.55 31.36
N THR A 242 61.42 -43.24 32.62
CA THR A 242 60.03 -42.91 32.96
C THR A 242 59.57 -41.57 32.37
N ILE A 243 60.48 -40.60 32.21
CA ILE A 243 60.17 -39.31 31.59
C ILE A 243 60.01 -39.49 30.07
N THR A 244 60.94 -40.19 29.41
CA THR A 244 60.88 -40.44 27.97
C THR A 244 59.67 -41.27 27.56
N ARG A 245 59.32 -42.32 28.31
CA ARG A 245 58.06 -43.07 28.10
C ARG A 245 56.81 -42.19 28.24
N ARG A 246 56.82 -41.23 29.18
CA ARG A 246 55.71 -40.27 29.36
C ARG A 246 55.65 -39.24 28.22
N GLN A 247 56.79 -38.84 27.65
CA GLN A 247 56.85 -37.98 26.45
C GLN A 247 56.29 -38.72 25.23
N VAL A 248 56.70 -39.97 24.97
CA VAL A 248 56.17 -40.82 23.89
C VAL A 248 54.65 -40.96 24.01
N SER A 249 54.16 -41.40 25.18
CA SER A 249 52.72 -41.59 25.41
C SER A 249 51.91 -40.29 25.28
N ARG A 250 52.49 -39.13 25.65
CA ARG A 250 51.87 -37.82 25.40
C ARG A 250 51.90 -37.38 23.94
N ARG A 251 52.91 -37.77 23.15
CA ARG A 251 52.93 -37.57 21.69
C ARG A 251 51.82 -38.40 21.04
N GLU A 252 51.63 -39.65 21.48
CA GLU A 252 50.60 -40.57 20.99
C GLU A 252 49.18 -40.17 21.37
N SER A 253 48.95 -39.54 22.54
CA SER A 253 47.64 -38.93 22.86
C SER A 253 47.43 -37.69 21.99
N LEU A 254 48.34 -36.71 22.07
CA LEU A 254 48.22 -35.42 21.37
C LEU A 254 48.13 -35.57 19.83
N GLY A 255 48.71 -36.63 19.26
CA GLY A 255 48.53 -36.99 17.85
C GLY A 255 47.10 -37.45 17.51
N ARG A 256 46.48 -38.27 18.37
CA ARG A 256 45.08 -38.70 18.26
C ARG A 256 44.13 -37.53 18.51
N ASP A 257 44.34 -36.78 19.59
CA ASP A 257 43.53 -35.61 19.96
C ASP A 257 43.45 -34.62 18.78
N ARG A 258 44.58 -34.31 18.13
CA ARG A 258 44.65 -33.44 16.94
C ARG A 258 43.97 -34.02 15.71
N TYR A 259 44.12 -35.32 15.46
CA TYR A 259 43.43 -36.01 14.37
C TYR A 259 41.91 -35.93 14.57
N GLU A 260 41.42 -36.22 15.78
CA GLU A 260 40.00 -36.14 16.14
C GLU A 260 39.46 -34.71 16.00
N CYS A 261 40.19 -33.68 16.45
CA CYS A 261 39.82 -32.28 16.19
C CYS A 261 39.71 -31.97 14.68
N THR A 262 40.62 -32.49 13.85
CA THR A 262 40.63 -32.24 12.39
C THR A 262 39.46 -32.93 11.71
N MET A 263 39.15 -34.19 12.10
CA MET A 263 37.99 -34.93 11.62
C MET A 263 36.67 -34.26 12.03
N LEU A 264 36.58 -33.71 13.25
CA LEU A 264 35.41 -32.97 13.72
C LEU A 264 35.21 -31.64 12.97
N GLN A 265 36.30 -30.92 12.65
CA GLN A 265 36.25 -29.71 11.82
C GLN A 265 35.73 -30.02 10.40
N GLN A 266 36.28 -31.03 9.73
CA GLN A 266 35.83 -31.45 8.40
C GLN A 266 34.35 -31.89 8.42
N ARG A 267 33.93 -32.66 9.43
CA ARG A 267 32.53 -33.08 9.58
C ARG A 267 31.59 -31.91 9.85
N LEU A 268 32.04 -30.88 10.57
CA LEU A 268 31.29 -29.64 10.81
C LEU A 268 31.17 -28.81 9.52
N GLU A 269 32.21 -28.78 8.67
CA GLU A 269 32.16 -28.16 7.35
C GLU A 269 31.22 -28.92 6.38
N GLU A 270 31.23 -30.25 6.40
CA GLU A 270 30.25 -31.06 5.67
C GLU A 270 28.81 -30.80 6.13
N ILE A 271 28.56 -30.72 7.44
CA ILE A 271 27.22 -30.43 7.97
C ILE A 271 26.78 -29.01 7.59
N ASN A 272 27.66 -28.02 7.71
CA ASN A 272 27.37 -26.63 7.33
C ASN A 272 27.15 -26.43 5.83
N THR A 273 27.89 -27.15 4.97
CA THR A 273 27.67 -27.08 3.51
C THR A 273 26.36 -27.75 3.10
N ARG A 274 26.02 -28.89 3.73
CA ARG A 274 24.70 -29.53 3.57
C ARG A 274 23.56 -28.63 4.07
N LEU A 275 23.70 -28.02 5.25
CA LEU A 275 22.73 -27.08 5.82
C LEU A 275 22.44 -25.93 4.84
N ARG A 276 23.48 -25.22 4.40
CA ARG A 276 23.36 -24.14 3.42
C ARG A 276 22.67 -24.59 2.13
N SER A 277 22.97 -25.79 1.64
CA SER A 277 22.33 -26.34 0.43
C SER A 277 20.84 -26.68 0.59
N LEU A 278 20.37 -26.83 1.83
CA LEU A 278 18.94 -27.00 2.18
C LEU A 278 18.26 -25.66 2.47
N GLU A 279 19.01 -24.68 3.00
CA GLU A 279 18.54 -23.31 3.23
C GLU A 279 18.38 -22.53 1.91
N THR A 280 19.21 -22.79 0.91
CA THR A 280 19.07 -22.21 -0.44
C THR A 280 17.95 -22.91 -1.23
N LEU A 281 16.84 -22.21 -1.45
CA LEU A 281 15.69 -22.70 -2.22
C LEU A 281 15.86 -22.61 -3.75
N GLY A 282 16.96 -22.02 -4.23
CA GLY A 282 17.21 -21.81 -5.66
C GLY A 282 18.32 -20.81 -5.93
N GLU A 283 18.13 -19.94 -6.94
CA GLU A 283 19.09 -18.95 -7.42
C GLU A 283 19.42 -17.87 -6.38
N GLY A 284 20.30 -18.20 -5.42
CA GLY A 284 20.78 -17.27 -4.38
C GLY A 284 19.72 -16.81 -3.38
N MET A 285 18.56 -17.50 -3.30
CA MET A 285 17.46 -17.16 -2.40
C MET A 285 17.40 -18.15 -1.24
N THR A 286 17.43 -17.64 -0.02
CA THR A 286 17.29 -18.40 1.23
C THR A 286 15.81 -18.61 1.59
N THR A 287 15.49 -19.61 2.40
CA THR A 287 14.18 -19.75 3.07
C THR A 287 13.71 -18.44 3.71
N MET A 288 14.60 -17.77 4.44
CA MET A 288 14.34 -16.47 5.09
C MET A 288 13.98 -15.36 4.09
N ASP A 289 14.62 -15.31 2.91
CA ASP A 289 14.32 -14.33 1.86
C ASP A 289 12.94 -14.57 1.25
N TYR A 290 12.56 -15.84 1.08
CA TYR A 290 11.23 -16.24 0.62
C TYR A 290 10.15 -15.86 1.65
N GLU A 291 10.38 -16.11 2.94
CA GLU A 291 9.46 -15.71 4.02
C GLU A 291 9.30 -14.18 4.10
N ALA A 292 10.40 -13.43 4.07
CA ALA A 292 10.36 -11.96 4.04
C ALA A 292 9.60 -11.43 2.81
N ARG A 293 9.80 -12.04 1.63
CA ARG A 293 9.05 -11.73 0.40
C ARG A 293 7.57 -12.09 0.52
N HIS A 294 7.23 -13.20 1.17
CA HIS A 294 5.86 -13.64 1.40
C HIS A 294 5.11 -12.69 2.34
N ILE A 295 5.73 -12.29 3.45
CA ILE A 295 5.21 -11.28 4.39
C ILE A 295 5.00 -9.94 3.68
N ALA A 296 5.96 -9.51 2.85
CA ALA A 296 5.82 -8.30 2.05
C ALA A 296 4.65 -8.41 1.05
N HIS A 297 4.50 -9.55 0.36
CA HIS A 297 3.39 -9.80 -0.57
C HIS A 297 2.02 -9.76 0.12
N LEU A 298 1.88 -10.37 1.30
CA LEU A 298 0.67 -10.26 2.13
C LEU A 298 0.39 -8.79 2.48
N SER A 299 1.38 -8.04 2.95
CA SER A 299 1.23 -6.62 3.27
C SER A 299 0.85 -5.75 2.06
N TYR A 300 1.26 -6.11 0.83
CA TYR A 300 0.80 -5.45 -0.39
C TYR A 300 -0.64 -5.82 -0.75
N LYS A 301 -1.06 -7.08 -0.54
CA LYS A 301 -2.45 -7.53 -0.72
C LYS A 301 -3.40 -6.81 0.24
N ASP A 302 -3.07 -6.72 1.52
CA ASP A 302 -3.90 -6.05 2.54
C ASP A 302 -4.15 -4.57 2.20
N LYS A 303 -3.10 -3.88 1.71
CA LYS A 303 -3.16 -2.49 1.23
C LYS A 303 -3.96 -2.35 -0.07
N LEU A 304 -3.91 -3.34 -0.96
CA LEU A 304 -4.69 -3.34 -2.20
C LEU A 304 -6.18 -3.49 -1.88
N GLU A 305 -6.55 -4.43 -1.00
CA GLU A 305 -7.92 -4.57 -0.51
C GLU A 305 -8.41 -3.33 0.25
N GLU A 306 -7.54 -2.64 1.00
CA GLU A 306 -7.88 -1.36 1.62
C GLU A 306 -8.22 -0.29 0.58
N ARG A 307 -7.45 -0.21 -0.51
CA ARG A 307 -7.72 0.71 -1.62
C ARG A 307 -8.96 0.33 -2.41
N GLU A 308 -9.27 -0.96 -2.57
CA GLU A 308 -10.55 -1.40 -3.13
C GLU A 308 -11.73 -0.98 -2.24
N ARG A 309 -11.59 -1.13 -0.91
CA ARG A 309 -12.58 -0.65 0.08
C ARG A 309 -12.74 0.88 0.06
N GLU A 310 -11.70 1.65 -0.22
CA GLU A 310 -11.78 3.11 -0.43
C GLU A 310 -12.46 3.48 -1.76
N VAL A 311 -12.09 2.83 -2.86
CA VAL A 311 -12.71 3.04 -4.19
C VAL A 311 -14.19 2.70 -4.17
N GLU A 312 -14.61 1.66 -3.45
CA GLU A 312 -16.02 1.28 -3.35
C GLU A 312 -16.84 2.29 -2.51
N LYS A 313 -16.28 2.86 -1.43
CA LYS A 313 -16.89 4.00 -0.73
C LYS A 313 -17.05 5.22 -1.64
N LEU A 314 -16.06 5.50 -2.50
CA LEU A 314 -16.14 6.61 -3.46
C LEU A 314 -17.20 6.35 -4.54
N ARG A 315 -17.34 5.11 -5.04
CA ARG A 315 -18.42 4.72 -5.96
C ARG A 315 -19.81 4.90 -5.33
N GLN A 316 -19.97 4.48 -4.07
CA GLN A 316 -21.21 4.67 -3.31
C GLN A 316 -21.53 6.16 -3.17
N ARG A 317 -20.56 7.00 -2.78
CA ARG A 317 -20.78 8.46 -2.67
C ARG A 317 -21.07 9.13 -4.03
N ILE A 318 -20.50 8.64 -5.13
CA ILE A 318 -20.85 9.09 -6.49
C ILE A 318 -22.30 8.71 -6.82
N ALA A 319 -22.74 7.50 -6.49
CA ALA A 319 -24.13 7.07 -6.72
C ALA A 319 -25.13 7.89 -5.89
N GLU A 320 -24.81 8.21 -4.63
CA GLU A 320 -25.60 9.13 -3.80
C GLU A 320 -25.74 10.50 -4.47
N VAL A 321 -24.64 11.12 -4.89
CA VAL A 321 -24.66 12.45 -5.53
C VAL A 321 -25.38 12.42 -6.89
N VAL A 322 -25.29 11.33 -7.65
CA VAL A 322 -26.07 11.16 -8.89
C VAL A 322 -27.59 11.07 -8.60
N ASN A 323 -27.99 10.39 -7.52
CA ASN A 323 -29.39 10.36 -7.08
C ASN A 323 -29.87 11.72 -6.56
N GLU A 324 -29.05 12.44 -5.78
CA GLU A 324 -29.31 13.84 -5.38
C GLU A 324 -29.55 14.72 -6.62
N ILE A 325 -28.68 14.66 -7.63
CA ILE A 325 -28.81 15.40 -8.90
C ILE A 325 -30.07 14.99 -9.69
N ALA A 326 -30.45 13.71 -9.69
CA ALA A 326 -31.68 13.25 -10.31
C ALA A 326 -32.93 13.88 -9.65
N HIS A 327 -32.98 13.91 -8.32
CA HIS A 327 -34.06 14.57 -7.58
C HIS A 327 -34.09 16.10 -7.79
N TYR A 328 -32.94 16.76 -7.98
CA TYR A 328 -32.91 18.18 -8.34
C TYR A 328 -33.48 18.42 -9.74
N LYS A 329 -33.15 17.57 -10.73
CA LYS A 329 -33.72 17.66 -12.09
C LYS A 329 -35.22 17.36 -12.14
N GLU A 330 -35.70 16.41 -11.34
CA GLU A 330 -37.13 16.13 -11.19
C GLU A 330 -37.89 17.35 -10.64
N LYS A 331 -37.34 18.01 -9.61
CA LYS A 331 -37.87 19.27 -9.06
C LYS A 331 -37.83 20.41 -10.08
N GLU A 332 -36.73 20.56 -10.82
CA GLU A 332 -36.58 21.55 -11.89
C GLU A 332 -37.66 21.36 -12.98
N GLN A 333 -37.86 20.13 -13.46
CA GLN A 333 -38.87 19.80 -14.46
C GLN A 333 -40.30 20.06 -13.96
N CYS A 334 -40.58 19.74 -12.68
CA CYS A 334 -41.86 20.03 -12.05
C CYS A 334 -42.12 21.55 -11.95
N LEU A 335 -41.13 22.33 -11.50
CA LEU A 335 -41.23 23.79 -11.43
C LEU A 335 -41.38 24.43 -12.81
N ALA A 336 -40.65 23.94 -13.83
CA ALA A 336 -40.80 24.40 -15.21
C ALA A 336 -42.21 24.13 -15.77
N GLY A 337 -42.81 22.98 -15.42
CA GLY A 337 -44.20 22.66 -15.73
C GLY A 337 -45.18 23.66 -15.08
N ASN A 338 -45.02 23.91 -13.77
CA ASN A 338 -45.86 24.86 -13.04
C ASN A 338 -45.76 26.29 -13.60
N ILE A 339 -44.54 26.76 -13.91
CA ILE A 339 -44.32 28.06 -14.55
C ILE A 339 -45.02 28.12 -15.92
N GLY A 340 -45.02 27.03 -16.69
CA GLY A 340 -45.78 26.93 -17.94
C GLY A 340 -47.29 27.11 -17.76
N CYS A 341 -47.86 26.51 -16.70
CA CYS A 341 -49.28 26.69 -16.35
C CYS A 341 -49.60 28.13 -15.93
N GLU A 342 -48.81 28.72 -15.03
CA GLU A 342 -48.98 30.11 -14.58
C GLU A 342 -48.90 31.12 -15.74
N ILE A 343 -47.98 30.91 -16.68
CA ILE A 343 -47.87 31.71 -17.92
C ILE A 343 -49.13 31.52 -18.80
N HIS A 344 -49.68 30.31 -18.89
CA HIS A 344 -50.90 30.07 -19.66
C HIS A 344 -52.12 30.77 -19.04
N GLU A 345 -52.31 30.67 -17.72
CA GLU A 345 -53.38 31.36 -17.00
C GLU A 345 -53.25 32.89 -17.11
N LEU A 346 -52.04 33.44 -16.93
CA LEU A 346 -51.79 34.87 -17.09
C LEU A 346 -52.15 35.37 -18.51
N ASN A 347 -51.84 34.58 -19.54
CA ASN A 347 -52.24 34.89 -20.91
C ASN A 347 -53.76 34.85 -21.10
N GLU A 348 -54.47 33.88 -20.51
CA GLU A 348 -55.95 33.90 -20.52
C GLU A 348 -56.52 35.14 -19.82
N TYR A 349 -55.96 35.54 -18.66
CA TYR A 349 -56.38 36.77 -17.99
C TYR A 349 -56.09 38.03 -18.82
N HIS A 350 -54.97 38.06 -19.56
CA HIS A 350 -54.69 39.13 -20.51
C HIS A 350 -55.68 39.14 -21.68
N GLU A 351 -55.99 38.01 -22.31
CA GLU A 351 -57.02 37.93 -23.36
C GLU A 351 -58.40 38.38 -22.87
N ARG A 352 -58.85 37.87 -21.73
CA ARG A 352 -60.10 38.29 -21.08
C ARG A 352 -60.12 39.80 -20.84
N THR A 353 -58.99 40.37 -20.40
CA THR A 353 -58.83 41.82 -20.18
C THR A 353 -58.85 42.64 -21.49
N VAL A 354 -58.29 42.11 -22.58
CA VAL A 354 -58.34 42.76 -23.91
C VAL A 354 -59.78 42.79 -24.42
N ARG A 355 -60.48 41.65 -24.39
CA ARG A 355 -61.90 41.55 -24.82
C ARG A 355 -62.79 42.54 -24.05
N ILE A 356 -62.65 42.61 -22.72
CA ILE A 356 -63.39 43.58 -21.88
C ILE A 356 -63.07 45.04 -22.25
N ARG A 357 -61.83 45.36 -22.66
CA ARG A 357 -61.48 46.70 -23.14
C ARG A 357 -62.09 47.00 -24.51
N GLU A 358 -62.21 46.00 -25.37
CA GLU A 358 -62.87 46.09 -26.68
C GLU A 358 -64.38 46.32 -26.50
N ASP A 359 -65.06 45.48 -25.71
CA ASP A 359 -66.48 45.63 -25.32
C ASP A 359 -66.78 47.05 -24.78
N VAL A 360 -65.94 47.53 -23.86
CA VAL A 360 -66.07 48.87 -23.26
C VAL A 360 -65.86 49.98 -24.31
N ASN A 361 -64.94 49.81 -25.25
CA ASN A 361 -64.73 50.76 -26.35
C ASN A 361 -65.93 50.79 -27.31
N GLU A 362 -66.52 49.65 -27.65
CA GLU A 362 -67.76 49.58 -28.46
C GLU A 362 -68.92 50.31 -27.75
N LEU A 363 -69.11 50.05 -26.46
CA LEU A 363 -70.12 50.75 -25.66
C LEU A 363 -69.87 52.27 -25.60
N TYR A 364 -68.61 52.72 -25.54
CA TYR A 364 -68.27 54.14 -25.63
C TYR A 364 -68.58 54.75 -27.00
N LEU A 365 -68.37 54.01 -28.10
CA LEU A 365 -68.74 54.46 -29.45
C LEU A 365 -70.26 54.56 -29.62
N ILE A 366 -71.01 53.54 -29.19
CA ILE A 366 -72.48 53.55 -29.19
C ILE A 366 -73.01 54.73 -28.36
N LEU A 367 -72.45 54.96 -27.15
CA LEU A 367 -72.83 56.09 -26.29
C LEU A 367 -72.48 57.45 -26.91
N ARG A 368 -71.37 57.56 -27.65
CA ARG A 368 -70.97 58.77 -28.38
C ARG A 368 -71.97 59.10 -29.49
N ASP A 369 -72.40 58.10 -30.25
CA ASP A 369 -73.30 58.31 -31.39
C ASP A 369 -74.77 58.48 -30.94
N LEU A 370 -75.19 57.83 -29.85
CA LEU A 370 -76.45 58.16 -29.17
C LEU A 370 -76.47 59.60 -28.64
N ARG A 371 -75.34 60.11 -28.11
CA ARG A 371 -75.22 61.52 -27.70
C ARG A 371 -75.30 62.47 -28.90
N ARG A 372 -74.63 62.15 -30.01
CA ARG A 372 -74.72 62.91 -31.28
C ARG A 372 -76.15 62.98 -31.81
N ALA A 373 -76.81 61.83 -31.95
CA ALA A 373 -78.19 61.73 -32.41
C ALA A 373 -79.17 62.48 -31.48
N ARG A 374 -78.95 62.43 -30.15
CA ARG A 374 -79.72 63.24 -29.18
C ARG A 374 -79.52 64.74 -29.38
N ASP A 375 -78.28 65.20 -29.55
CA ASP A 375 -78.01 66.62 -29.79
C ASP A 375 -78.46 67.08 -31.18
N GLU A 376 -78.49 66.20 -32.18
CA GLU A 376 -79.12 66.45 -33.49
C GLU A 376 -80.63 66.62 -33.35
N LYS A 377 -81.34 65.69 -32.71
CA LYS A 377 -82.80 65.84 -32.48
C LYS A 377 -83.13 67.04 -31.59
N ARG A 378 -82.21 67.46 -30.72
CA ARG A 378 -82.30 68.71 -29.95
C ARG A 378 -82.08 69.97 -30.80
N ARG A 379 -81.28 69.92 -31.86
CA ARG A 379 -81.17 70.99 -32.87
C ARG A 379 -82.41 71.02 -33.76
N ASP A 380 -82.87 69.87 -34.25
CA ASP A 380 -84.07 69.73 -35.09
C ASP A 380 -85.32 70.32 -34.40
N ALA A 381 -85.49 70.01 -33.10
CA ALA A 381 -86.60 70.54 -32.29
C ALA A 381 -86.40 72.00 -31.84
N GLY A 382 -85.23 72.59 -32.09
CA GLY A 382 -84.92 74.00 -31.86
C GLY A 382 -85.33 74.52 -30.47
N LEU A 383 -86.08 75.61 -30.46
CA LEU A 383 -86.50 76.31 -29.24
C LEU A 383 -87.44 75.46 -28.35
N LEU A 384 -88.10 74.42 -28.89
CA LEU A 384 -89.03 73.56 -28.15
C LEU A 384 -88.35 72.82 -26.99
N MET A 385 -87.08 72.43 -27.19
CA MET A 385 -86.27 71.77 -26.15
C MET A 385 -85.62 72.75 -25.16
N ALA A 386 -85.76 74.06 -25.40
CA ALA A 386 -85.23 75.14 -24.58
C ALA A 386 -86.35 75.82 -23.76
N GLN A 387 -87.11 75.04 -22.99
CA GLN A 387 -88.23 75.53 -22.16
C GLN A 387 -87.94 76.80 -21.33
N PRO A 388 -86.76 77.02 -20.72
CA PRO A 388 -86.46 78.27 -20.02
C PRO A 388 -86.57 79.49 -20.94
N VAL A 389 -85.99 79.41 -22.14
CA VAL A 389 -86.00 80.48 -23.15
C VAL A 389 -87.42 80.69 -23.71
N LEU A 390 -88.19 79.62 -23.93
CA LEU A 390 -89.61 79.75 -24.29
C LEU A 390 -90.40 80.52 -23.23
N ARG A 391 -90.24 80.17 -21.94
CA ARG A 391 -90.90 80.87 -20.82
C ARG A 391 -90.43 82.32 -20.70
N GLU A 392 -89.22 82.65 -21.12
CA GLU A 392 -88.74 84.03 -21.21
C GLU A 392 -89.38 84.78 -22.39
N THR A 393 -89.47 84.18 -23.58
CA THR A 393 -90.20 84.79 -24.71
C THR A 393 -91.69 84.98 -24.43
N GLU A 394 -92.32 84.07 -23.69
CA GLU A 394 -93.72 84.20 -23.25
C GLU A 394 -93.90 85.38 -22.28
N ARG A 395 -92.94 85.58 -21.35
CA ARG A 395 -92.93 86.74 -20.44
C ARG A 395 -92.70 88.04 -21.19
N THR A 396 -91.75 88.08 -22.15
CA THR A 396 -91.48 89.31 -22.91
C THR A 396 -92.66 89.67 -23.80
N MET A 397 -93.30 88.71 -24.48
CA MET A 397 -94.56 88.95 -25.20
C MET A 397 -95.64 89.54 -24.28
N LYS A 398 -95.89 88.96 -23.11
CA LYS A 398 -96.86 89.50 -22.14
C LYS A 398 -96.51 90.92 -21.67
N SER A 399 -95.21 91.26 -21.52
CA SER A 399 -94.79 92.64 -21.23
C SER A 399 -94.95 93.59 -22.43
N MET A 400 -94.77 93.12 -23.66
CA MET A 400 -95.02 93.91 -24.86
C MET A 400 -96.51 94.16 -25.10
N ASP A 401 -97.37 93.19 -24.78
CA ASP A 401 -98.82 93.36 -24.85
C ASP A 401 -99.33 94.29 -23.73
N ALA A 402 -98.74 94.25 -22.54
CA ALA A 402 -98.98 95.27 -21.51
C ALA A 402 -98.59 96.68 -22.01
N LEU A 403 -97.36 96.85 -22.52
CA LEU A 403 -96.90 98.12 -23.09
C LEU A 403 -97.76 98.59 -24.28
N ARG A 404 -98.34 97.67 -25.07
CA ARG A 404 -99.29 98.01 -26.14
C ARG A 404 -100.61 98.54 -25.58
N ASN A 405 -101.14 97.92 -24.53
CA ASN A 405 -102.32 98.40 -23.83
C ASN A 405 -102.06 99.78 -23.19
N ASP A 406 -100.88 99.98 -22.58
CA ASP A 406 -100.48 101.28 -22.02
C ASP A 406 -100.40 102.36 -23.12
N ILE A 407 -99.80 102.05 -24.28
CA ILE A 407 -99.78 102.92 -25.45
C ILE A 407 -101.20 103.21 -25.98
N GLU A 408 -102.13 102.26 -25.90
CA GLU A 408 -103.52 102.43 -26.32
C GLU A 408 -104.35 103.26 -25.32
N ILE A 409 -104.10 103.12 -24.02
CA ILE A 409 -104.62 103.99 -22.97
C ILE A 409 -104.10 105.42 -23.17
N ILE A 410 -102.79 105.60 -23.39
CA ILE A 410 -102.17 106.91 -23.67
C ILE A 410 -102.76 107.53 -24.96
N LYS A 411 -103.01 106.74 -26.01
CA LYS A 411 -103.73 107.23 -27.21
C LYS A 411 -105.16 107.68 -26.89
N GLN A 412 -105.88 106.97 -26.03
CA GLN A 412 -107.22 107.38 -25.59
C GLN A 412 -107.18 108.63 -24.68
N GLU A 413 -106.15 108.81 -23.86
CA GLU A 413 -105.92 110.05 -23.11
C GLU A 413 -105.58 111.22 -24.04
N ILE A 414 -104.73 111.03 -25.05
CA ILE A 414 -104.43 112.04 -26.09
C ILE A 414 -105.71 112.40 -26.88
N GLN A 415 -106.62 111.45 -27.11
CA GLN A 415 -107.92 111.72 -27.73
C GLN A 415 -108.92 112.41 -26.78
N ARG A 416 -108.82 112.19 -25.46
CA ARG A 416 -109.64 112.90 -24.44
C ARG A 416 -109.11 114.30 -24.13
N HIS A 417 -107.81 114.53 -24.30
CA HIS A 417 -107.13 115.82 -24.10
C HIS A 417 -106.59 116.41 -25.42
N GLY A 418 -107.52 116.70 -26.34
CA GLY A 418 -107.24 117.51 -27.53
C GLY A 418 -106.66 118.89 -27.16
N PRO A 419 -105.64 119.41 -27.88
CA PRO A 419 -104.68 120.34 -27.30
C PRO A 419 -105.08 121.83 -27.31
N ALA A 420 -104.83 122.51 -26.18
CA ALA A 420 -105.01 123.95 -26.02
C ALA A 420 -103.68 124.75 -26.05
N TYR A 421 -103.19 125.02 -27.26
CA TYR A 421 -102.51 126.27 -27.69
C TYR A 421 -101.12 126.73 -27.15
N ARG A 422 -100.18 126.98 -28.10
CA ARG A 422 -99.00 127.90 -28.10
C ARG A 422 -97.86 127.63 -27.07
N GLY A 423 -96.58 127.96 -27.35
CA GLY A 423 -95.93 128.45 -28.59
C GLY A 423 -94.44 128.85 -28.41
N GLU A 424 -93.76 129.14 -29.54
CA GLU A 424 -92.44 129.84 -29.68
C GLU A 424 -91.08 129.09 -29.55
N LYS A 425 -90.59 128.63 -30.72
CA LYS A 425 -89.22 128.77 -31.34
C LYS A 425 -87.94 129.01 -30.49
N THR A 426 -86.96 128.12 -30.65
CA THR A 426 -85.58 128.31 -31.25
C THR A 426 -84.93 126.91 -31.34
N ALA A 427 -84.38 126.36 -32.44
CA ALA A 427 -83.36 126.79 -33.43
C ALA A 427 -81.98 126.10 -33.18
N SER A 428 -81.30 125.69 -34.27
CA SER A 428 -80.00 124.96 -34.33
C SER A 428 -79.95 123.50 -33.83
N VAL A 429 -79.06 122.61 -34.32
CA VAL A 429 -78.50 122.34 -35.68
C VAL A 429 -77.70 121.01 -35.65
N MET A 430 -77.52 120.36 -36.81
CA MET A 430 -76.58 119.27 -37.21
C MET A 430 -75.67 118.59 -36.15
N SER A 431 -75.44 117.26 -36.21
CA SER A 431 -75.96 116.21 -37.12
C SER A 431 -75.81 114.82 -36.50
#